data_AF-B5W145-F1
#
_entry.id   AF-B5W145-F1
#
_cell.length_a   1.000
_cell.length_b   1.000
_cell.length_c   1.000
_cell.angle_alpha   90.00
_cell.angle_beta   90.00
_cell.angle_gamma   90.00
#
_symmetry.space_group_name_H-M   'P 1'
#
loop_
_entity.id
_entity.type
_entity.pdbx_description
1 polymer ?
#
loop_
_entity_poly.entity_id
_entity_poly.type
_entity_poly.pdbx_seq_one_letter_code
_entity_poly.pdbx_strand_id
1 'polypeptide(L)'
;MVLEQKLVQSTNETILLLLALAESEGKYRDLFENASDLIQSFGMDGHFIYVNRAWKETLGYTESEISNITIFDMIHPDNKFHFLQILARIMAGELVNYIKAELITKDGQKISVEGSINCKL
;
A
#
# COMPACT_ATOMS: atom_id res chain seq x y z
N MET A 1 -22.76 8.67 41.82
CA MET A 1 -21.57 7.96 42.35
C MET A 1 -21.25 6.64 41.65
N VAL A 2 -22.05 5.56 41.76
CA VAL A 2 -21.70 4.25 41.12
C VAL A 2 -21.72 4.30 39.58
N LEU A 3 -22.69 4.98 38.97
CA LEU A 3 -22.75 5.16 37.52
C LEU A 3 -21.57 5.99 36.99
N GLU A 4 -21.18 7.04 37.71
CA GLU A 4 -20.05 7.89 37.35
C GLU A 4 -18.73 7.12 37.44
N GLN A 5 -18.53 6.29 38.47
CA GLN A 5 -17.37 5.42 38.57
C GLN A 5 -17.29 4.40 37.42
N LYS A 6 -18.42 3.78 37.05
CA LYS A 6 -18.48 2.88 35.89
C LYS A 6 -18.15 3.59 34.57
N LEU A 7 -18.64 4.83 34.39
CA LEU A 7 -18.38 5.62 33.19
C LEU A 7 -16.90 6.01 33.08
N VAL A 8 -16.28 6.45 34.17
CA VAL A 8 -14.85 6.78 34.23
C VAL A 8 -14.01 5.54 33.94
N GLN A 9 -14.36 4.39 34.53
CA GLN A 9 -13.65 3.14 34.27
C GLN A 9 -13.73 2.72 32.80
N SER A 10 -14.92 2.73 32.20
CA SER A 10 -15.12 2.42 30.78
C SER A 10 -14.37 3.38 29.85
N THR A 11 -14.31 4.66 30.21
CA THR A 11 -13.56 5.68 29.45
C THR A 11 -12.06 5.38 29.50
N ASN A 12 -11.52 5.05 30.68
CA ASN A 12 -10.10 4.72 30.84
C ASN A 12 -9.71 3.45 30.07
N GLU A 13 -10.56 2.42 30.09
CA GLU A 13 -10.37 1.20 29.29
C GLU A 13 -10.34 1.50 27.79
N THR A 14 -11.24 2.38 27.32
CA THR A 14 -11.27 2.81 25.90
C THR A 14 -10.00 3.57 25.52
N ILE A 15 -9.52 4.50 26.37
CA ILE A 15 -8.28 5.25 26.13
C ILE A 15 -7.08 4.29 26.04
N LEU A 16 -6.98 3.33 26.95
CA LEU A 16 -5.91 2.32 26.93
C LEU A 16 -5.93 1.50 25.65
N LEU A 17 -7.13 1.10 25.20
CA LEU A 17 -7.28 0.34 23.96
C LEU A 17 -6.89 1.17 22.73
N LEU A 18 -7.26 2.45 22.68
CA LEU A 18 -6.89 3.37 21.60
C LEU A 18 -5.37 3.62 21.56
N LEU A 19 -4.73 3.76 22.72
CA LEU A 19 -3.27 3.90 22.80
C LEU A 19 -2.55 2.65 22.32
N ALA A 20 -3.02 1.47 22.73
CA ALA A 20 -2.46 0.19 22.28
C ALA A 20 -2.65 0.00 20.76
N LEU A 21 -3.80 0.41 20.21
CA LEU A 21 -4.04 0.39 18.77
C LEU A 21 -3.07 1.32 18.03
N ALA A 22 -2.94 2.57 18.48
CA ALA A 22 -2.02 3.54 17.88
C ALA A 22 -0.56 3.09 17.94
N GLU A 23 -0.13 2.48 19.06
CA GLU A 23 1.22 1.92 19.18
C GLU A 23 1.44 0.77 18.19
N SER A 24 0.46 -0.14 18.07
CA SER A 24 0.54 -1.23 17.11
C SER A 24 0.56 -0.73 15.66
N GLU A 25 -0.29 0.23 15.32
CA GLU A 25 -0.31 0.87 14.00
C GLU A 25 1.02 1.57 13.68
N GLY A 26 1.62 2.26 14.65
CA GLY A 26 2.95 2.85 14.53
C GLY A 26 4.02 1.80 14.21
N LYS A 27 4.07 0.70 14.97
CA LYS A 27 5.00 -0.41 14.71
C LYS A 27 4.83 -1.02 13.33
N TYR A 28 3.58 -1.25 12.89
CA TYR A 28 3.32 -1.78 11.55
C TYR A 28 3.77 -0.79 10.48
N ARG A 29 3.46 0.50 10.62
CA ARG A 29 3.90 1.54 9.69
C ARG A 29 5.42 1.58 9.58
N ASP A 30 6.14 1.54 10.70
CA ASP A 30 7.60 1.53 10.70
C ASP A 30 8.18 0.32 9.96
N LEU A 31 7.57 -0.86 10.10
CA LEU A 31 7.98 -2.07 9.38
C LEU A 31 7.80 -1.92 7.86
N PHE A 32 6.64 -1.42 7.43
CA PHE A 32 6.38 -1.23 6.00
C PHE A 32 7.25 -0.11 5.41
N GLU A 33 7.47 0.98 6.14
CA GLU A 33 8.26 2.12 5.67
C GLU A 33 9.76 1.81 5.58
N ASN A 34 10.30 0.97 6.47
CA ASN A 34 11.72 0.61 6.45
C ASN A 34 12.02 -0.70 5.69
N ALA A 35 11.02 -1.35 5.09
CA ALA A 35 11.24 -2.49 4.21
C ALA A 35 12.00 -2.06 2.95
N SER A 36 12.99 -2.86 2.54
CA SER A 36 13.74 -2.64 1.29
C SER A 36 12.91 -2.94 0.05
N ASP A 37 11.90 -3.79 0.17
CA ASP A 37 10.99 -4.13 -0.91
C ASP A 37 10.08 -2.95 -1.24
N LEU A 38 9.71 -2.83 -2.52
CA LEU A 38 8.76 -1.83 -2.99
C LEU A 38 7.35 -2.26 -2.55
N ILE A 39 6.76 -1.51 -1.62
CA ILE A 39 5.42 -1.80 -1.11
C ILE A 39 4.48 -0.69 -1.54
N GLN A 40 3.38 -1.08 -2.17
CA GLN A 40 2.37 -0.17 -2.69
C GLN A 40 0.97 -0.77 -2.56
N SER A 41 -0.04 0.09 -2.43
CA SER A 41 -1.44 -0.24 -2.64
C SER A 41 -2.09 0.88 -3.45
N PHE A 42 -3.09 0.53 -4.25
CA PHE A 42 -3.79 1.47 -5.11
C PHE A 42 -5.26 1.09 -5.24
N GLY A 43 -6.09 2.09 -5.50
CA GLY A 43 -7.53 1.93 -5.73
C GLY A 43 -7.83 1.29 -7.08
N MET A 44 -9.11 0.96 -7.31
CA MET A 44 -9.57 0.41 -8.59
C MET A 44 -9.43 1.41 -9.75
N ASP A 45 -9.34 2.71 -9.43
CA ASP A 45 -9.02 3.80 -10.36
C ASP A 45 -7.52 3.88 -10.71
N GLY A 46 -6.68 3.09 -10.04
CA GLY A 46 -5.23 3.05 -10.22
C GLY A 46 -4.47 4.08 -9.39
N HIS A 47 -5.15 4.93 -8.60
CA HIS A 47 -4.49 5.91 -7.74
C HIS A 47 -3.90 5.26 -6.50
N PHE A 48 -2.69 5.66 -6.13
CA PHE A 48 -2.00 5.11 -4.97
C PHE A 48 -2.69 5.50 -3.66
N ILE A 49 -2.99 4.50 -2.84
CA ILE A 49 -3.49 4.64 -1.47
C ILE A 49 -2.31 4.69 -0.50
N TYR A 50 -1.26 3.91 -0.78
CA TYR A 50 -0.05 3.84 0.02
C TYR A 50 1.14 3.47 -0.85
N VAL A 51 2.30 4.05 -0.55
CA VAL A 51 3.61 3.60 -1.03
C VAL A 51 4.64 3.78 0.08
N ASN A 52 5.58 2.86 0.23
CA ASN A 52 6.63 2.99 1.24
C ASN A 52 7.81 3.86 0.77
N ARG A 53 8.75 4.11 1.68
CA ARG A 53 9.99 4.84 1.42
C ARG A 53 10.81 4.24 0.27
N ALA A 54 11.02 2.91 0.28
CA ALA A 54 11.81 2.24 -0.75
C ALA A 54 11.21 2.44 -2.15
N TRP A 55 9.87 2.43 -2.26
CA TRP A 55 9.16 2.76 -3.49
C TRP A 55 9.47 4.16 -3.99
N LYS A 56 9.36 5.17 -3.12
CA LYS A 56 9.65 6.59 -3.45
C LYS A 56 11.08 6.79 -3.91
N GLU A 57 12.03 6.25 -3.14
CA GLU A 57 13.46 6.40 -3.42
C GLU A 57 13.88 5.67 -4.69
N THR A 58 13.33 4.47 -4.95
CA THR A 58 13.68 3.68 -6.14
C THR A 58 13.06 4.23 -7.41
N LEU A 59 11.80 4.70 -7.35
CA LEU A 59 11.06 5.14 -8.53
C LEU A 59 11.16 6.65 -8.78
N GLY A 60 11.67 7.42 -7.81
CA GLY A 60 12.02 8.83 -7.95
C GLY A 60 10.85 9.81 -7.78
N TYR A 61 9.71 9.36 -7.26
CA TYR A 61 8.52 10.19 -7.09
C TYR A 61 8.42 10.79 -5.69
N THR A 62 8.04 12.07 -5.62
CA THR A 62 7.72 12.75 -4.37
C THR A 62 6.27 12.50 -3.93
N GLU A 63 5.98 12.71 -2.65
CA GLU A 63 4.63 12.55 -2.09
C GLU A 63 3.56 13.36 -2.83
N SER A 64 3.88 14.61 -3.19
CA SER A 64 2.96 15.47 -3.95
C SER A 64 2.71 14.97 -5.38
N GLU A 65 3.70 14.32 -6.00
CA GLU A 65 3.57 13.78 -7.35
C GLU A 65 2.78 12.47 -7.37
N ILE A 66 2.91 11.64 -6.33
CA ILE A 66 2.20 10.36 -6.21
C ILE A 66 0.68 10.55 -6.31
N SER A 67 0.15 11.64 -5.77
CA SER A 67 -1.29 11.97 -5.86
C SER A 67 -1.79 12.21 -7.28
N ASN A 68 -0.90 12.50 -8.23
CA ASN A 68 -1.23 12.87 -9.61
C ASN A 68 -0.94 11.77 -10.64
N ILE A 69 -0.44 10.61 -10.19
CA ILE A 69 -0.09 9.49 -11.07
C ILE A 69 -0.87 8.23 -10.68
N THR A 70 -0.94 7.29 -11.62
CA THR A 70 -1.55 5.99 -11.42
C THR A 70 -0.53 4.88 -11.66
N ILE A 71 -0.83 3.67 -11.18
CA ILE A 71 -0.02 2.49 -11.49
C ILE A 71 0.12 2.25 -13.00
N PHE A 72 -0.86 2.67 -13.81
CA PHE A 72 -0.86 2.50 -15.26
C PHE A 72 0.12 3.44 -15.98
N ASP A 73 0.54 4.53 -15.35
CA ASP A 73 1.56 5.44 -15.89
C ASP A 73 2.97 4.83 -15.74
N MET A 74 3.13 3.92 -14.79
CA MET A 74 4.41 3.32 -14.43
C MET A 74 4.66 1.98 -15.11
N ILE A 75 3.64 1.37 -15.69
CA ILE A 75 3.78 0.10 -16.41
C ILE A 75 4.20 0.37 -17.84
N HIS A 76 5.23 -0.34 -18.29
CA HIS A 76 5.68 -0.26 -19.68
C HIS A 76 4.49 -0.47 -20.65
N PRO A 77 4.33 0.37 -21.70
CA PRO A 77 3.19 0.28 -22.62
C PRO A 77 2.90 -1.13 -23.15
N ASP A 78 3.95 -1.85 -23.52
CA ASP A 78 3.86 -3.23 -24.04
C ASP A 78 3.33 -4.24 -22.99
N ASN A 79 3.46 -3.92 -21.70
CA ASN A 79 3.06 -4.78 -20.59
C ASN A 79 1.69 -4.40 -20.00
N LYS A 80 1.07 -3.28 -20.43
CA LYS A 80 -0.21 -2.79 -19.88
C LYS A 80 -1.33 -3.83 -20.01
N PHE A 81 -1.43 -4.47 -21.17
CA PHE A 81 -2.46 -5.49 -21.40
C PHE A 81 -2.27 -6.70 -20.48
N HIS A 82 -1.02 -7.17 -20.32
CA HIS A 82 -0.72 -8.27 -19.42
C HIS A 82 -1.04 -7.93 -17.96
N PHE A 83 -0.70 -6.71 -17.53
CA PHE A 83 -1.03 -6.24 -16.19
C PHE A 83 -2.55 -6.19 -15.93
N LEU A 84 -3.33 -5.69 -16.90
CA LEU A 84 -4.80 -5.69 -16.80
C LEU A 84 -5.38 -7.11 -16.65
N GLN A 85 -4.79 -8.12 -17.32
CA GLN A 85 -5.20 -9.51 -17.12
C GLN A 85 -4.90 -10.01 -15.72
N ILE A 86 -3.75 -9.64 -15.14
CA ILE A 86 -3.43 -9.96 -13.74
C ILE A 86 -4.43 -9.30 -12.80
N LEU A 87 -4.75 -8.01 -13.00
CA LEU A 87 -5.75 -7.29 -12.20
C LEU A 87 -7.12 -7.98 -12.27
N ALA A 88 -7.57 -8.37 -13.46
CA ALA A 88 -8.85 -9.06 -13.63
C ALA A 88 -8.90 -10.38 -12.83
N ARG A 89 -7.80 -11.16 -12.83
CA ARG A 89 -7.69 -12.42 -12.10
C ARG A 89 -7.75 -12.21 -10.58
N ILE A 90 -6.98 -11.27 -10.04
CA ILE A 90 -7.00 -10.99 -8.59
C ILE A 90 -8.35 -10.41 -8.14
N MET A 91 -9.02 -9.60 -8.98
CA MET A 91 -10.38 -9.12 -8.70
C MET A 91 -11.42 -10.24 -8.72
N ALA A 92 -11.19 -11.29 -9.50
CA ALA A 92 -12.02 -12.51 -9.49
C ALA A 92 -11.74 -13.42 -8.29
N GLY A 93 -10.83 -13.02 -7.39
CA GLY A 93 -10.47 -13.80 -6.19
C GLY A 93 -9.37 -14.83 -6.43
N GLU A 94 -8.70 -14.83 -7.58
CA GLU A 94 -7.54 -15.69 -7.81
C GLU A 94 -6.34 -15.22 -6.98
N LEU A 95 -5.63 -16.18 -6.36
CA LEU A 95 -4.37 -15.91 -5.69
C LEU A 95 -3.23 -15.83 -6.71
N VAL A 96 -2.59 -14.66 -6.80
CA VAL A 96 -1.41 -14.43 -7.64
C VAL A 96 -0.20 -14.14 -6.75
N ASN A 97 0.49 -15.22 -6.37
CA ASN A 97 1.60 -15.16 -5.41
C ASN A 97 2.94 -14.73 -6.03
N TYR A 98 3.04 -14.70 -7.36
CA TYR A 98 4.24 -14.30 -8.06
C TYR A 98 3.89 -13.57 -9.36
N ILE A 99 4.44 -12.38 -9.52
CA ILE A 99 4.40 -11.58 -10.74
C ILE A 99 5.81 -11.09 -11.02
N LYS A 100 6.14 -10.98 -12.30
CA LYS A 100 7.28 -10.20 -12.77
C LYS A 100 6.75 -9.05 -13.61
N ALA A 101 7.19 -7.84 -13.32
CA ALA A 101 6.76 -6.64 -14.01
C ALA A 101 7.96 -5.76 -14.35
N GLU A 102 7.81 -4.96 -15.40
CA GLU A 102 8.75 -3.90 -15.72
C GLU A 102 8.06 -2.57 -15.44
N LEU A 103 8.61 -1.83 -14.48
CA LEU A 103 8.17 -0.48 -14.14
C LEU A 103 9.08 0.55 -14.81
N ILE A 104 8.52 1.72 -15.07
CA ILE A 104 9.23 2.90 -15.57
C ILE A 104 9.32 3.90 -14.42
N THR A 105 10.54 4.29 -14.06
CA THR A 105 10.80 5.35 -13.06
C THR A 105 10.37 6.71 -13.61
N LYS A 106 10.30 7.72 -12.73
CA LYS A 106 10.05 9.11 -13.14
C LYS A 106 10.98 9.59 -14.27
N ASP A 107 12.25 9.19 -14.22
CA ASP A 107 13.26 9.59 -15.20
C ASP A 107 13.28 8.71 -16.46
N GLY A 108 12.30 7.80 -16.61
CA GLY A 108 12.16 6.93 -17.77
C GLY A 108 13.02 5.67 -17.75
N GLN A 109 13.69 5.36 -16.63
CA GLN A 109 14.49 4.15 -16.52
C GLN A 109 13.59 2.93 -16.31
N LYS A 110 13.95 1.81 -16.93
CA LYS A 110 13.25 0.54 -16.74
C LYS A 110 13.82 -0.18 -15.52
N ILE A 111 12.95 -0.59 -14.61
CA ILE A 111 13.29 -1.49 -13.50
C ILE A 111 12.48 -2.78 -13.61
N SER A 112 13.18 -3.91 -13.50
CA SER A 112 12.53 -5.22 -13.39
C SER A 112 12.24 -5.48 -11.92
N VAL A 113 10.99 -5.75 -11.59
CA VAL A 113 10.55 -6.11 -10.24
C VAL A 113 9.87 -7.47 -10.26
N GLU A 114 9.98 -8.18 -9.15
CA GLU A 114 9.20 -9.38 -8.89
C GLU A 114 8.55 -9.28 -7.51
N GLY A 115 7.39 -9.89 -7.36
CA GLY A 115 6.65 -9.80 -6.11
C GLY A 115 5.32 -10.51 -6.17
N SER A 116 4.44 -10.20 -5.22
CA SER A 116 3.09 -10.72 -5.17
C SER A 116 2.09 -9.57 -5.23
N ILE A 117 0.89 -9.85 -5.73
CA ILE A 117 -0.21 -8.88 -5.73
C ILE A 117 -1.48 -9.59 -5.31
N ASN A 118 -2.22 -8.94 -4.42
CA ASN A 118 -3.51 -9.40 -3.97
C ASN A 118 -4.52 -8.26 -4.03
N CYS A 119 -5.80 -8.62 -4.08
CA CYS A 119 -6.91 -7.69 -4.01
C CYS A 119 -7.78 -8.09 -2.83
N LYS A 120 -8.23 -7.10 -2.06
CA LYS A 120 -9.25 -7.27 -1.03
C LYS A 120 -10.42 -6.38 -1.42
N LEU A 121 -11.55 -7.00 -1.75
CA LEU A 121 -12.82 -6.33 -2.03
C LEU A 121 -13.46 -5.80 -0.75
#